data_AF-A0A939FGA8-F1
#
_entry.id   AF-A0A939FGA8-F1
#
_cell.length_a   1.000
_cell.length_b   1.000
_cell.length_c   1.000
_cell.angle_alpha   90.00
_cell.angle_beta   90.00
_cell.angle_gamma   90.00
#
_symmetry.space_group_name_H-M   'P 1'
#
loop_
_entity.id
_entity.type
_entity.pdbx_description
1 polymer ?
#
loop_
_entity_poly.entity_id
_entity_poly.type
_entity_poly.pdbx_seq_one_letter_code
_entity_poly.pdbx_strand_id
1 'polypeptide(L)'
;VVDPRPSPDGQHIAYVAHGALRVTGADGRGDRALAEPEDAHTTYGLAEFIAAEEMQRSRGYWWAPDSTRLLVARADDSAVQRWWIADPAHPDREPAQVGYPAAGTPNAEVRLFLQELDGGRTEVVWDRARHPYLASVHWSEAGAPLILVQARDQRSQRYLAVDTESGTTRTVHVDEDPRTALVGDPYELAVGRPGRHPGEEIQPDRVLVHMH
;
A
#
# COMPACT_ATOMS: atom_id res chain seq x y z
N VAL A 1 5.85 1.78 17.35
CA VAL A 1 6.24 0.63 16.49
C VAL A 1 4.96 -0.03 16.03
N VAL A 2 4.81 -0.28 14.72
CA VAL A 2 3.63 -0.93 14.13
C VAL A 2 4.05 -1.92 13.03
N ASP A 3 3.15 -2.86 12.72
CA ASP A 3 3.26 -3.90 11.68
C ASP A 3 4.64 -4.57 11.60
N PRO A 4 5.14 -5.28 12.65
CA PRO A 4 6.39 -6.02 12.56
C PRO A 4 6.25 -7.28 11.69
N ARG A 5 7.21 -7.52 10.78
CA ARG A 5 7.22 -8.66 9.85
C ARG A 5 8.58 -9.31 9.75
N PRO A 6 8.70 -10.61 10.10
CA PRO A 6 9.91 -11.35 9.84
C PRO A 6 10.15 -11.48 8.33
N SER A 7 11.42 -11.47 7.91
CA SER A 7 11.84 -11.92 6.58
C SER A 7 11.52 -13.42 6.40
N PRO A 8 11.36 -13.91 5.16
CA PRO A 8 11.11 -15.33 4.90
C PRO A 8 12.13 -16.30 5.53
N ASP A 9 13.40 -15.91 5.61
CA ASP A 9 14.46 -16.69 6.26
C ASP A 9 14.52 -16.53 7.80
N GLY A 10 13.67 -15.68 8.36
CA GLY A 10 13.57 -15.39 9.79
C GLY A 10 14.76 -14.65 10.40
N GLN A 11 15.71 -14.15 9.60
CA GLN A 11 16.91 -13.47 10.13
C GLN A 11 16.67 -12.00 10.47
N HIS A 12 15.70 -11.37 9.81
CA HIS A 12 15.40 -9.95 9.97
C HIS A 12 13.93 -9.73 10.33
N ILE A 13 13.66 -8.61 11.00
CA ILE A 13 12.31 -8.10 11.25
C ILE A 13 12.26 -6.68 10.69
N ALA A 14 11.41 -6.45 9.70
CA ALA A 14 11.05 -5.11 9.24
C ALA A 14 9.84 -4.62 10.05
N TYR A 15 9.78 -3.32 10.29
CA TYR A 15 8.69 -2.69 11.02
C TYR A 15 8.66 -1.18 10.76
N VAL A 16 7.56 -0.51 11.10
CA VAL A 16 7.47 0.95 10.99
C VAL A 16 7.51 1.61 12.37
N ALA A 17 8.30 2.67 12.48
CA ALA A 17 8.31 3.56 13.64
C ALA A 17 8.53 5.01 13.21
N HIS A 18 7.71 5.92 13.74
CA HIS A 18 7.79 7.36 13.44
C HIS A 18 7.79 7.67 11.93
N GLY A 19 6.96 6.95 11.16
CA GLY A 19 6.87 7.10 9.70
C GLY A 19 8.02 6.47 8.91
N ALA A 20 9.10 6.00 9.57
CA ALA A 20 10.23 5.35 8.92
C ALA A 20 10.05 3.82 8.85
N LEU A 21 10.42 3.23 7.72
CA LEU A 21 10.62 1.78 7.63
C LEU A 21 11.98 1.45 8.24
N ARG A 22 12.00 0.52 9.20
CA ARG A 22 13.18 0.07 9.91
C ARG A 22 13.35 -1.43 9.76
N VAL A 23 14.58 -1.88 9.96
CA VAL A 23 14.93 -3.31 10.05
C VAL A 23 15.84 -3.55 11.25
N THR A 24 15.63 -4.69 11.89
CA THR A 24 16.50 -5.22 12.94
C THR A 24 16.78 -6.71 12.67
N GLY A 25 17.85 -7.25 13.22
CA GLY A 25 18.02 -8.70 13.34
C GLY A 25 16.93 -9.30 14.23
N ALA A 26 16.60 -10.57 14.01
CA ALA A 26 15.61 -11.31 14.81
C ALA A 26 16.01 -11.44 16.30
N ASP A 27 17.29 -11.26 16.61
CA ASP A 27 17.82 -11.16 17.98
C ASP A 27 17.69 -9.75 18.61
N GLY A 28 17.12 -8.79 17.87
CA GLY A 28 16.94 -7.39 18.28
C GLY A 28 18.18 -6.52 18.08
N ARG A 29 19.26 -7.01 17.44
CA ARG A 29 20.48 -6.23 17.17
C ARG A 29 20.47 -5.63 15.78
N GLY A 30 21.31 -4.61 15.59
CA GLY A 30 21.52 -3.99 14.27
C GLY A 30 20.32 -3.18 13.77
N ASP A 31 19.51 -2.67 14.69
CA ASP A 31 18.37 -1.80 14.37
C ASP A 31 18.80 -0.54 13.61
N ARG A 32 18.15 -0.28 12.48
CA ARG A 32 18.41 0.88 11.64
C ARG A 32 17.22 1.21 10.73
N ALA A 33 17.15 2.45 10.28
CA ALA A 33 16.22 2.83 9.22
C ALA A 33 16.67 2.27 7.87
N LEU A 34 15.72 1.77 7.09
CA LEU A 34 15.88 1.48 5.66
C LEU A 34 15.40 2.66 4.80
N ALA A 35 14.36 3.35 5.25
CA ALA A 35 13.85 4.55 4.60
C ALA A 35 13.33 5.53 5.66
N GLU A 36 13.87 6.75 5.65
CA GLU A 36 13.44 7.83 6.54
C GLU A 36 12.51 8.82 5.79
N PRO A 37 11.42 9.28 6.44
CA PRO A 37 10.59 10.36 5.91
C PRO A 37 11.39 11.62 5.61
N GLU A 38 11.09 12.27 4.49
CA GLU A 38 11.69 13.57 4.19
C GLU A 38 11.08 14.70 5.04
N ASP A 39 9.85 14.52 5.52
CA ASP A 39 9.10 15.49 6.31
C ASP A 39 8.01 14.80 7.17
N ALA A 40 7.19 15.60 7.87
CA ALA A 40 6.12 15.10 8.73
C ALA A 40 4.89 14.56 7.96
N HIS A 41 4.81 14.77 6.65
CA HIS A 41 3.71 14.35 5.78
C HIS A 41 4.03 13.07 5.01
N THR A 42 5.30 12.68 5.01
CA THR A 42 5.75 11.48 4.34
C THR A 42 5.86 10.30 5.30
N THR A 43 5.47 9.13 4.81
CA THR A 43 5.72 7.86 5.50
C THR A 43 6.23 6.80 4.54
N TYR A 44 6.99 5.85 5.08
CA TYR A 44 7.48 4.66 4.40
C TYR A 44 6.95 3.41 5.09
N GLY A 45 6.48 2.44 4.31
CA GLY A 45 6.01 1.16 4.83
C GLY A 45 4.60 1.17 5.40
N LEU A 46 3.85 2.26 5.27
CA LEU A 46 2.45 2.33 5.70
C LEU A 46 1.50 2.43 4.51
N ALA A 47 0.27 1.95 4.71
CA ALA A 47 -0.82 2.24 3.81
C ALA A 47 -1.40 3.62 4.13
N GLU A 48 -1.64 4.41 3.09
CA GLU A 48 -2.40 5.64 3.15
C GLU A 48 -3.90 5.36 3.36
N PHE A 49 -4.63 6.36 3.85
CA PHE A 49 -6.04 6.24 4.23
C PHE A 49 -6.90 5.54 3.17
N ILE A 50 -6.81 5.96 1.90
CA ILE A 50 -7.62 5.38 0.81
C ILE A 50 -7.31 3.90 0.60
N ALA A 51 -6.03 3.51 0.65
CA ALA A 51 -5.68 2.10 0.49
C ALA A 51 -6.22 1.25 1.64
N ALA A 52 -6.12 1.74 2.88
CA ALA A 52 -6.60 1.02 4.04
C ALA A 52 -8.13 0.86 4.04
N GLU A 53 -8.86 1.94 3.77
CA GLU A 53 -10.32 1.99 3.88
C GLU A 53 -11.03 1.41 2.64
N GLU A 54 -10.58 1.78 1.43
CA GLU A 54 -11.33 1.50 0.19
C GLU A 54 -10.77 0.30 -0.60
N MET A 55 -9.50 -0.05 -0.40
CA MET A 55 -8.83 -1.13 -1.15
C MET A 55 -8.46 -2.32 -0.26
N GLN A 56 -8.79 -2.25 1.04
CA GLN A 56 -8.44 -3.26 2.03
C GLN A 56 -6.94 -3.57 2.10
N ARG A 57 -6.09 -2.65 1.63
CA ARG A 57 -4.64 -2.75 1.73
C ARG A 57 -4.19 -2.10 3.02
N SER A 58 -4.02 -2.92 4.04
CA SER A 58 -3.48 -2.52 5.33
C SER A 58 -1.94 -2.50 5.39
N ARG A 59 -1.27 -3.04 4.37
CA ARG A 59 0.20 -3.16 4.30
C ARG A 59 0.81 -2.06 3.44
N GLY A 60 1.98 -1.58 3.84
CA GLY A 60 2.80 -0.67 3.04
C GLY A 60 4.18 -1.21 2.66
N TYR A 61 4.52 -2.45 3.01
CA TYR A 61 5.76 -3.07 2.58
C TYR A 61 5.67 -4.60 2.50
N TRP A 62 6.53 -5.21 1.68
CA TRP A 62 6.51 -6.65 1.38
C TRP A 62 7.94 -7.17 1.16
N TRP A 63 8.35 -8.14 1.97
CA TRP A 63 9.63 -8.84 1.83
C TRP A 63 9.69 -9.61 0.51
N ALA A 64 10.83 -9.52 -0.17
CA ALA A 64 11.18 -10.43 -1.25
C ALA A 64 11.33 -11.86 -0.72
N PRO A 65 11.02 -12.90 -1.53
CA PRO A 65 11.10 -14.30 -1.11
C PRO A 65 12.51 -14.73 -0.67
N ASP A 66 13.54 -14.10 -1.22
CA ASP A 66 14.95 -14.34 -0.90
C ASP A 66 15.45 -13.55 0.33
N SER A 67 14.59 -12.76 0.98
CA SER A 67 14.90 -11.96 2.17
C SER A 67 15.94 -10.84 1.97
N THR A 68 16.35 -10.53 0.74
CA THR A 68 17.42 -9.54 0.47
C THR A 68 16.91 -8.10 0.38
N ARG A 69 15.62 -7.94 0.08
CA ARG A 69 15.00 -6.65 -0.22
C ARG A 69 13.51 -6.62 0.10
N LEU A 70 12.94 -5.42 0.04
CA LEU A 70 11.52 -5.19 0.21
C LEU A 70 10.97 -4.31 -0.92
N LEU A 71 9.69 -4.52 -1.26
CA LEU A 71 8.89 -3.47 -1.88
C LEU A 71 8.31 -2.60 -0.78
N VAL A 72 8.43 -1.28 -0.91
CA VAL A 72 8.09 -0.30 0.13
C VAL A 72 7.30 0.85 -0.46
N ALA A 73 6.06 1.01 -0.01
CA ALA A 73 5.24 2.17 -0.34
C ALA A 73 5.75 3.40 0.39
N ARG A 74 5.90 4.51 -0.35
CA ARG A 74 6.03 5.86 0.18
C ARG A 74 4.70 6.56 -0.03
N ALA A 75 4.12 7.08 1.04
CA ALA A 75 2.92 7.91 0.98
C ALA A 75 3.26 9.33 1.42
N ASP A 76 2.87 10.31 0.63
CA ASP A 76 3.03 11.75 0.90
C ASP A 76 1.65 12.40 0.94
N ASP A 77 1.21 12.78 2.14
CA ASP A 77 -0.11 13.32 2.38
C ASP A 77 -0.13 14.87 2.46
N SER A 78 0.95 15.54 2.04
CA SER A 78 1.08 17.00 2.16
C SER A 78 -0.02 17.78 1.42
N ALA A 79 -0.53 17.24 0.30
CA ALA A 79 -1.62 17.81 -0.47
C ALA A 79 -3.03 17.44 0.04
N VAL A 80 -3.13 16.49 0.98
CA VAL A 80 -4.42 16.04 1.53
C VAL A 80 -4.98 17.11 2.46
N GLN A 81 -6.28 17.39 2.33
CA GLN A 81 -6.95 18.38 3.16
C GLN A 81 -6.91 17.99 4.64
N ARG A 82 -6.70 18.99 5.51
CA ARG A 82 -6.65 18.80 6.96
C ARG A 82 -7.99 19.17 7.58
N TRP A 83 -8.60 18.22 8.28
CA TRP A 83 -9.84 18.41 9.03
C TRP A 83 -9.55 18.42 10.52
N TRP A 84 -10.36 19.16 11.27
CA TRP A 84 -10.31 19.20 12.73
C TRP A 84 -11.39 18.28 13.28
N ILE A 85 -10.99 17.24 14.01
CA ILE A 85 -11.89 16.26 14.62
C ILE A 85 -11.80 16.40 16.14
N ALA A 86 -12.89 16.84 16.76
CA ALA A 86 -13.01 16.87 18.21
C ALA A 86 -13.26 15.46 18.75
N ASP A 87 -12.67 15.13 19.90
CA ASP A 87 -12.96 13.89 20.63
C ASP A 87 -14.14 14.13 21.60
N PRO A 88 -15.34 13.59 21.33
CA PRO A 88 -16.50 13.80 22.20
C PRO A 88 -16.32 13.23 23.61
N ALA A 89 -15.41 12.26 23.80
CA ALA A 89 -15.10 11.69 25.12
C ALA A 89 -14.16 12.58 25.94
N HIS A 90 -13.44 13.51 25.28
CA HIS A 90 -12.54 14.47 25.92
C HIS A 90 -12.78 15.89 25.36
N PRO A 91 -13.97 16.48 25.65
CA PRO A 91 -14.37 17.77 25.08
C PRO A 91 -13.53 18.96 25.59
N ASP A 92 -12.70 18.73 26.61
CA ASP A 92 -11.72 19.67 27.15
C ASP A 92 -10.45 19.80 26.28
N ARG A 93 -10.22 18.85 25.36
CA ARG A 93 -9.03 18.85 24.50
C ARG A 93 -9.27 19.64 23.21
N GLU A 94 -8.20 20.25 22.71
CA GLU A 94 -8.22 20.82 21.37
C GLU A 94 -8.50 19.74 20.31
N PRO A 95 -9.27 20.04 19.25
CA PRO A 95 -9.50 19.09 18.16
C PRO A 95 -8.20 18.60 17.53
N ALA A 96 -8.15 17.31 17.21
CA ALA A 96 -7.03 16.75 16.48
C ALA A 96 -7.10 17.13 14.99
N GLN A 97 -5.97 17.44 14.39
CA GLN A 97 -5.87 17.63 12.94
C GLN A 97 -5.62 16.28 12.27
N VAL A 98 -6.45 15.92 11.27
CA VAL A 98 -6.36 14.66 10.53
C VAL A 98 -6.36 14.93 9.04
N GLY A 99 -5.51 14.23 8.28
CA GLY A 99 -5.58 14.23 6.82
C GLY A 99 -6.81 13.46 6.35
N TYR A 100 -7.74 14.16 5.69
CA TYR A 100 -9.01 13.58 5.24
C TYR A 100 -9.19 13.79 3.73
N PRO A 101 -9.04 12.73 2.90
CA PRO A 101 -9.14 12.83 1.46
C PRO A 101 -10.60 12.84 1.00
N ALA A 102 -11.27 13.98 1.18
CA ALA A 102 -12.65 14.14 0.72
C ALA A 102 -12.77 13.96 -0.80
N ALA A 103 -13.92 13.44 -1.24
CA ALA A 103 -14.19 13.21 -2.66
C ALA A 103 -13.95 14.49 -3.50
N GLY A 104 -13.24 14.33 -4.62
CA GLY A 104 -12.88 15.44 -5.51
C GLY A 104 -11.68 16.29 -5.07
N THR A 105 -11.06 16.00 -3.92
CA THR A 105 -9.87 16.72 -3.41
C THR A 105 -8.58 15.91 -3.64
N PRO A 106 -7.38 16.50 -3.54
CA PRO A 106 -6.14 15.73 -3.72
C PRO A 106 -6.03 14.56 -2.73
N ASN A 107 -5.53 13.43 -3.23
CA ASN A 107 -5.19 12.26 -2.41
C ASN A 107 -3.70 12.31 -2.08
N ALA A 108 -3.25 11.44 -1.16
CA ALA A 108 -1.82 11.25 -0.95
C ALA A 108 -1.13 10.80 -2.25
N GLU A 109 0.07 11.31 -2.51
CA GLU A 109 0.90 10.77 -3.57
C GLU A 109 1.52 9.45 -3.10
N VAL A 110 1.32 8.39 -3.87
CA VAL A 110 1.86 7.06 -3.57
C VAL A 110 2.93 6.69 -4.57
N ARG A 111 4.10 6.31 -4.05
CA ARG A 111 5.20 5.71 -4.82
C ARG A 111 5.58 4.37 -4.23
N LEU A 112 6.26 3.54 -5.01
CA LEU A 112 6.74 2.23 -4.58
C LEU A 112 8.23 2.13 -4.87
N PHE A 113 8.99 1.56 -3.95
CA PHE A 113 10.43 1.41 -4.07
C PHE A 113 10.83 -0.04 -3.79
N LEU A 114 11.76 -0.55 -4.57
CA LEU A 114 12.60 -1.68 -4.19
C LEU A 114 13.68 -1.14 -3.27
N GLN A 115 13.70 -1.63 -2.03
CA GLN A 115 14.63 -1.24 -0.98
C GLN A 115 15.48 -2.46 -0.61
N GLU A 116 16.75 -2.41 -1.00
CA GLU A 116 17.77 -3.37 -0.60
C GLU A 116 18.17 -3.12 0.85
N LEU A 117 18.55 -4.19 1.56
CA LEU A 117 18.99 -4.06 2.94
C LEU A 117 20.28 -3.24 3.06
N ASP A 118 21.15 -3.24 2.07
CA ASP A 118 22.41 -2.46 2.10
C ASP A 118 22.21 -0.94 1.84
N GLY A 119 20.98 -0.51 1.57
CA GLY A 119 20.62 0.88 1.29
C GLY A 119 20.38 1.17 -0.19
N GLY A 120 20.62 0.21 -1.09
CA GLY A 120 20.21 0.32 -2.49
C GLY A 120 18.71 0.60 -2.62
N ARG A 121 18.33 1.55 -3.48
CA ARG A 121 16.95 1.96 -3.67
C ARG A 121 16.64 2.21 -5.14
N THR A 122 15.62 1.55 -5.65
CA THR A 122 15.13 1.70 -7.03
C THR A 122 13.64 2.01 -7.01
N GLU A 123 13.22 3.08 -7.68
CA GLU A 123 11.79 3.41 -7.79
C GLU A 123 11.09 2.46 -8.75
N VAL A 124 9.96 1.89 -8.33
CA VAL A 124 9.05 1.18 -9.22
C VAL A 124 8.18 2.20 -9.94
N VAL A 125 8.29 2.27 -11.27
CA VAL A 125 7.69 3.31 -12.10
C VAL A 125 6.49 2.76 -12.88
N TRP A 126 5.35 3.42 -12.76
CA TRP A 126 4.15 3.22 -13.57
C TRP A 126 3.46 4.55 -13.88
N ASP A 127 2.42 4.54 -14.71
CA ASP A 127 1.62 5.73 -15.02
C ASP A 127 0.71 6.13 -13.84
N ARG A 128 1.32 6.76 -12.82
CA ARG A 128 0.62 7.27 -11.63
C ARG A 128 -0.39 8.37 -11.93
N ALA A 129 -0.24 9.08 -13.05
CA ALA A 129 -1.19 10.12 -13.43
C ALA A 129 -2.53 9.51 -13.83
N ARG A 130 -2.52 8.36 -14.52
CA ARG A 130 -3.74 7.61 -14.87
C ARG A 130 -4.19 6.66 -13.78
N HIS A 131 -3.25 6.03 -13.08
CA HIS A 131 -3.51 5.01 -12.06
C HIS A 131 -2.85 5.41 -10.72
N PRO A 132 -3.39 6.43 -10.02
CA PRO A 132 -2.77 6.98 -8.81
C PRO A 132 -2.81 6.03 -7.62
N TYR A 133 -3.66 5.01 -7.66
CA TYR A 133 -3.84 4.10 -6.55
C TYR A 133 -3.00 2.85 -6.70
N LEU A 134 -2.23 2.52 -5.65
CA LEU A 134 -1.60 1.21 -5.48
C LEU A 134 -2.53 0.34 -4.63
N ALA A 135 -3.31 -0.51 -5.28
CA ALA A 135 -4.33 -1.31 -4.62
C ALA A 135 -3.75 -2.56 -3.97
N SER A 136 -2.77 -3.23 -4.61
CA SER A 136 -2.16 -4.44 -4.06
C SER A 136 -0.75 -4.66 -4.60
N VAL A 137 0.06 -5.38 -3.82
CA VAL A 137 1.44 -5.76 -4.14
C VAL A 137 1.65 -7.20 -3.70
N HIS A 138 2.26 -8.00 -4.57
CA HIS A 138 2.51 -9.41 -4.34
C HIS A 138 3.88 -9.81 -4.89
N TRP A 139 4.70 -10.46 -4.06
CA TRP A 139 5.88 -11.17 -4.53
C TRP A 139 5.48 -12.56 -5.00
N SER A 140 5.68 -12.83 -6.28
CA SER A 140 5.54 -14.19 -6.81
C SER A 140 6.79 -15.00 -6.48
N GLU A 141 6.65 -16.17 -5.85
CA GLU A 141 7.79 -17.06 -5.56
C GLU A 141 8.53 -17.55 -6.83
N ALA A 142 7.86 -17.51 -7.99
CA ALA A 142 8.35 -18.05 -9.25
C ALA A 142 8.61 -16.98 -10.33
N GLY A 143 8.57 -15.68 -9.99
CA GLY A 143 8.70 -14.63 -11.01
C GLY A 143 8.78 -13.20 -10.47
N ALA A 144 8.63 -12.26 -11.39
CA ALA A 144 8.58 -10.84 -11.09
C ALA A 144 7.44 -10.52 -10.08
N PRO A 145 7.65 -9.57 -9.15
CA PRO A 145 6.56 -9.04 -8.34
C PRO A 145 5.44 -8.50 -9.21
N LEU A 146 4.22 -8.65 -8.73
CA LEU A 146 3.04 -8.08 -9.36
C LEU A 146 2.48 -6.96 -8.50
N ILE A 147 2.03 -5.89 -9.14
CA ILE A 147 1.29 -4.80 -8.50
C ILE A 147 -0.03 -4.60 -9.23
N LEU A 148 -1.08 -4.26 -8.47
CA LEU A 148 -2.36 -3.81 -9.00
C LEU A 148 -2.47 -2.31 -8.78
N VAL A 149 -2.63 -1.56 -9.88
CA VAL A 149 -2.83 -0.12 -9.84
C VAL A 149 -4.18 0.25 -10.45
N GLN A 150 -4.83 1.26 -9.88
CA GLN A 150 -6.21 1.59 -10.20
C GLN A 150 -6.39 3.07 -10.55
N ALA A 151 -7.27 3.34 -11.52
CA ALA A 151 -7.68 4.68 -11.88
C ALA A 151 -8.52 5.33 -10.77
N ARG A 152 -8.55 6.67 -10.76
CA ARG A 152 -9.22 7.43 -9.70
C ARG A 152 -10.73 7.17 -9.60
N ASP A 153 -11.38 6.91 -10.73
CA ASP A 153 -12.80 6.57 -10.81
C ASP A 153 -13.08 5.08 -10.55
N GLN A 154 -12.03 4.29 -10.30
CA GLN A 154 -12.05 2.86 -10.05
C GLN A 154 -12.67 2.02 -11.17
N ARG A 155 -12.80 2.56 -12.39
CA ARG A 155 -13.39 1.86 -13.55
C ARG A 155 -12.37 1.15 -14.42
N SER A 156 -11.08 1.43 -14.23
CA SER A 156 -9.99 0.68 -14.83
C SER A 156 -8.93 0.33 -13.80
N GLN A 157 -8.39 -0.87 -13.92
CA GLN A 157 -7.24 -1.34 -13.14
C GLN A 157 -6.27 -2.12 -14.00
N ARG A 158 -5.00 -2.11 -13.61
CA ARG A 158 -3.92 -2.78 -14.33
C ARG A 158 -3.10 -3.63 -13.37
N TYR A 159 -2.89 -4.88 -13.77
CA TYR A 159 -1.92 -5.76 -13.16
C TYR A 159 -0.60 -5.59 -13.89
N LEU A 160 0.43 -5.17 -13.18
CA LEU A 160 1.75 -4.88 -13.73
C LEU A 160 2.78 -5.82 -13.11
N ALA A 161 3.67 -6.37 -13.93
CA ALA A 161 4.88 -7.03 -13.46
C ALA A 161 5.99 -5.99 -13.30
N VAL A 162 6.72 -6.09 -12.19
CA VAL A 162 7.85 -5.22 -11.84
C VAL A 162 9.16 -5.89 -12.23
N ASP A 163 9.98 -5.20 -13.01
CA ASP A 163 11.38 -5.58 -13.21
C ASP A 163 12.19 -5.12 -11.99
N THR A 164 12.77 -6.06 -11.25
CA THR A 164 13.41 -5.77 -9.95
C THR A 164 14.78 -5.10 -10.08
N GLU A 165 15.37 -5.09 -11.26
CA GLU A 165 16.68 -4.48 -11.49
C GLU A 165 16.52 -3.00 -11.88
N SER A 166 15.55 -2.70 -12.73
CA SER A 166 15.32 -1.36 -13.29
C SER A 166 14.18 -0.59 -12.61
N GLY A 167 13.27 -1.28 -11.92
CA GLY A 167 12.03 -0.72 -11.40
C GLY A 167 10.98 -0.42 -12.47
N THR A 168 11.24 -0.73 -13.73
CA THR A 168 10.25 -0.55 -14.81
C THR A 168 9.11 -1.56 -14.67
N THR A 169 7.94 -1.21 -15.22
CA THR A 169 6.77 -2.07 -15.16
C THR A 169 6.28 -2.46 -16.55
N ARG A 170 5.72 -3.68 -16.65
CA ARG A 170 5.03 -4.16 -17.85
C ARG A 170 3.64 -4.65 -17.50
N THR A 171 2.64 -4.23 -18.26
CA THR A 171 1.27 -4.73 -18.12
C THR A 171 1.19 -6.24 -18.36
N VAL A 172 0.59 -6.95 -17.41
CA VAL A 172 0.24 -8.37 -17.49
C VAL A 172 -1.24 -8.53 -17.83
N HIS A 173 -2.10 -7.76 -17.16
CA HIS A 173 -3.54 -7.80 -17.38
C HIS A 173 -4.17 -6.41 -17.19
N VAL A 174 -5.29 -6.19 -17.84
CA VAL A 174 -6.09 -4.97 -17.76
C VAL A 174 -7.53 -5.39 -17.54
N ASP A 175 -8.16 -4.75 -16.57
CA ASP A 175 -9.58 -4.93 -16.28
C ASP A 175 -10.27 -3.56 -16.29
N GLU A 176 -11.43 -3.51 -16.95
CA GLU A 176 -12.21 -2.29 -17.20
C GLU A 176 -13.70 -2.59 -17.10
N ASP A 177 -14.41 -1.83 -16.26
CA ASP A 177 -15.87 -1.82 -16.22
C ASP A 177 -16.37 -0.38 -16.35
N PRO A 178 -17.06 -0.02 -17.45
CA PRO A 178 -17.52 1.35 -17.67
C PRO A 178 -18.69 1.75 -16.74
N ARG A 179 -19.32 0.80 -16.05
CA ARG A 179 -20.53 1.02 -15.24
C ARG A 179 -20.25 0.98 -13.75
N THR A 180 -19.32 0.13 -13.31
CA THR A 180 -19.11 -0.17 -11.89
C THR A 180 -17.67 0.07 -11.47
N ALA A 181 -17.46 0.51 -10.24
CA ALA A 181 -16.14 0.54 -9.64
C ALA A 181 -15.66 -0.91 -9.38
N LEU A 182 -14.42 -1.18 -9.74
CA LEU A 182 -13.77 -2.46 -9.52
C LEU A 182 -13.21 -2.48 -8.10
N VAL A 183 -13.46 -3.55 -7.36
CA VAL A 183 -12.73 -3.82 -6.11
C VAL A 183 -11.51 -4.63 -6.50
N GLY A 184 -10.31 -4.14 -6.19
CA GLY A 184 -9.09 -4.87 -6.50
C GLY A 184 -9.05 -6.18 -5.73
N ASP A 185 -9.03 -7.31 -6.44
CA ASP A 185 -8.98 -8.63 -5.81
C ASP A 185 -7.51 -9.05 -5.56
N PRO A 186 -7.04 -9.09 -4.30
CA PRO A 186 -5.68 -9.52 -4.00
C PRO A 186 -5.43 -11.01 -4.34
N TYR A 187 -6.47 -11.82 -4.51
CA TYR A 187 -6.34 -13.23 -4.88
C TYR A 187 -6.00 -13.41 -6.37
N GLU A 188 -6.50 -12.58 -7.29
CA GLU A 188 -6.15 -12.69 -8.72
C GLU A 188 -4.64 -12.52 -8.96
N LEU A 189 -3.98 -11.67 -8.16
CA LEU A 189 -2.53 -11.50 -8.14
C LEU A 189 -1.78 -12.77 -7.75
N ALA A 190 -2.29 -13.54 -6.80
CA ALA A 190 -1.63 -14.72 -6.26
C ALA A 190 -1.74 -15.94 -7.19
N VAL A 191 -2.83 -16.05 -7.97
CA VAL A 191 -3.07 -17.24 -8.83
C VAL A 191 -2.69 -17.03 -10.30
N GLY A 192 -2.36 -15.79 -10.72
CA GLY A 192 -2.03 -15.49 -12.11
C GLY A 192 -3.14 -15.84 -13.11
N ARG A 193 -4.39 -15.94 -12.64
CA ARG A 193 -5.57 -16.25 -13.46
C ARG A 193 -6.41 -15.00 -13.61
N PRO A 194 -6.74 -14.57 -14.85
CA PRO A 194 -7.75 -13.56 -15.03
C PRO A 194 -9.15 -14.16 -14.84
N GLY A 195 -9.95 -13.58 -13.96
CA GLY A 195 -11.33 -13.25 -14.31
C GLY A 195 -12.43 -13.57 -13.29
N ARG A 196 -13.50 -12.77 -13.38
CA ARG A 196 -14.89 -13.24 -13.29
C ARG A 196 -15.82 -12.54 -14.28
N HIS A 197 -16.70 -13.34 -14.90
CA HIS A 197 -17.81 -12.91 -15.75
C HIS A 197 -18.88 -12.15 -14.93
N PRO A 198 -19.60 -11.18 -15.54
CA PRO A 198 -20.66 -10.44 -14.87
C PRO A 198 -21.90 -11.33 -14.72
N GLY A 199 -22.30 -11.66 -13.49
CA GLY A 199 -23.56 -12.41 -13.28
C GLY A 199 -23.86 -13.04 -11.93
N GLU A 200 -23.04 -12.90 -10.89
CA GLU A 200 -23.40 -13.36 -9.54
C GLU A 200 -23.70 -12.16 -8.63
N GLU A 201 -24.98 -11.94 -8.39
CA GLU A 201 -25.55 -10.99 -7.44
C GLU A 201 -25.18 -11.43 -6.01
N ILE A 202 -24.26 -10.71 -5.37
CA ILE A 202 -24.01 -10.85 -3.93
C ILE A 202 -25.06 -10.01 -3.21
N GLN A 203 -26.01 -10.66 -2.55
CA GLN A 203 -26.89 -10.03 -1.58
C GLN A 203 -26.04 -9.51 -0.39
N PRO A 204 -26.13 -8.23 -0.01
CA PRO A 204 -25.44 -7.75 1.17
C PRO A 204 -26.26 -8.14 2.40
N ASP A 205 -25.89 -9.26 3.04
CA ASP A 205 -26.32 -9.51 4.41
C ASP A 205 -25.61 -8.53 5.34
N ARG A 206 -26.43 -7.67 5.95
CA ARG A 206 -26.08 -6.76 7.05
C ARG A 206 -25.34 -7.53 8.15
N VAL A 207 -24.13 -7.10 8.47
CA VAL A 207 -23.58 -7.28 9.83
C VAL A 207 -23.21 -5.91 10.38
N LEU A 208 -24.06 -5.47 11.29
CA LEU A 208 -23.89 -4.31 12.15
C LEU A 208 -23.41 -4.84 13.50
N VAL A 209 -22.15 -4.65 13.88
CA VAL A 209 -21.69 -4.91 15.28
C VAL A 209 -20.58 -3.93 15.67
N HIS A 210 -21.02 -2.89 16.38
CA HIS A 210 -20.53 -2.39 17.67
C HIS A 210 -19.04 -2.10 17.86
N MET A 211 -18.78 -0.80 18.10
CA MET A 211 -17.66 -0.32 18.88
C MET A 211 -17.89 -0.59 20.38
N HIS A 212 -16.92 -1.24 21.01
CA HIS A 212 -16.54 -1.06 22.41
C HIS A 212 -15.03 -1.28 22.53
#